data_AF-A0A957DJ67-F1
#
_entry.id   AF-A0A957DJ67-F1
#
_cell.length_a   1.000
_cell.length_b   1.000
_cell.length_c   1.000
_cell.angle_alpha   90.00
_cell.angle_beta   90.00
_cell.angle_gamma   90.00
#
_symmetry.space_group_name_H-M   'P 1'
#
loop_
_entity.id
_entity.type
_entity.pdbx_description
1 polymer ?
#
loop_
_entity_poly.entity_id
_entity_poly.type
_entity_poly.pdbx_seq_one_letter_code
_entity_poly.pdbx_strand_id
1 'polypeptide(L)'
;LESQRDVLTFLARLDDDRLTIADSIAAPDQALTLSLGEITCYLPLAGMVDLEKEQARLQAELADADKEIARLRKLLSGPFAQRAPADVVQRERDKLAQIEASHARIGERLASLG
;
A
#
# COMPACT_ATOMS: atom_id res chain seq x y z
N LEU A 1 0.85 15.53 32.44
CA LEU A 1 1.33 14.85 31.22
C LEU A 1 2.50 15.60 30.60
N GLU A 2 2.42 16.93 30.44
CA GLU A 2 3.53 17.73 29.91
C GLU A 2 4.85 17.53 30.67
N SER A 3 4.81 17.47 32.01
CA SER A 3 5.99 17.21 32.85
C SER A 3 6.62 15.83 32.67
N GLN A 4 5.96 14.91 31.95
CA GLN A 4 6.43 13.56 31.66
C GLN A 4 6.77 13.37 30.18
N ARG A 5 6.85 14.46 29.40
CA ARG A 5 7.18 14.47 27.96
C ARG A 5 8.38 13.59 27.62
N ASP A 6 9.51 13.78 28.30
CA ASP A 6 10.73 13.00 28.06
C ASP A 6 10.54 11.48 28.28
N VAL A 7 9.71 11.11 29.25
CA VAL A 7 9.39 9.70 29.53
C VAL A 7 8.48 9.14 28.43
N LEU A 8 7.50 9.92 27.97
CA LEU A 8 6.59 9.54 26.89
C LEU A 8 7.33 9.38 25.56
N THR A 9 8.21 10.34 25.20
CA THR A 9 9.01 10.26 23.98
C THR A 9 9.96 9.07 24.01
N PHE A 10 10.60 8.79 25.15
CA PHE A 10 11.48 7.64 25.29
C PHE A 10 10.75 6.30 25.24
N LEU A 11 9.68 6.12 26.04
CA LEU A 11 8.99 4.82 26.15
C LEU A 11 8.17 4.49 24.92
N ALA A 12 7.50 5.47 24.32
CA ALA A 12 6.67 5.28 23.14
C ALA A 12 7.40 5.58 21.82
N ARG A 13 8.70 5.93 21.88
CA ARG A 13 9.54 6.29 20.72
C ARG A 13 8.91 7.39 19.86
N LEU A 14 8.39 8.41 20.53
CA LEU A 14 7.78 9.56 19.88
C LEU A 14 8.86 10.58 19.53
N ASP A 15 8.66 11.24 18.40
CA ASP A 15 9.43 12.42 18.03
C ASP A 15 8.96 13.60 18.89
N ASP A 16 9.85 14.17 19.70
CA ASP A 16 9.52 15.21 20.67
C ASP A 16 9.01 16.49 19.98
N ASP A 17 9.62 16.85 18.85
CA ASP A 17 9.26 18.02 18.05
C ASP A 17 7.85 17.89 17.44
N ARG A 18 7.32 16.67 17.37
CA ARG A 18 6.01 16.36 16.79
C ARG A 18 4.96 15.99 17.83
N LEU A 19 5.34 15.90 19.11
CA LEU A 19 4.43 15.57 20.20
C LEU A 19 3.73 16.82 20.73
N THR A 20 2.43 16.88 20.52
CA THR A 20 1.55 17.91 21.10
C THR A 20 0.71 17.29 22.21
N ILE A 21 0.79 17.86 23.42
CA ILE A 21 -0.07 17.52 24.55
C ILE A 21 -0.86 18.79 24.90
N ALA A 22 -2.18 18.68 24.96
CA ALA A 22 -3.07 19.79 25.26
C ALA A 22 -4.30 19.28 26.02
N ASP A 23 -4.93 20.15 26.81
CA ASP A 23 -6.17 19.82 27.53
C ASP A 23 -7.34 19.54 26.57
N SER A 24 -7.28 20.12 25.37
CA SER A 24 -8.21 19.87 24.27
C SER A 24 -7.52 20.13 22.94
N ILE A 25 -7.72 19.22 21.99
CA ILE A 25 -7.25 19.35 20.61
C ILE A 25 -8.35 18.87 19.68
N ALA A 26 -8.52 19.55 18.54
CA ALA A 26 -9.42 19.05 17.50
C ALA A 26 -8.81 17.78 16.87
N ALA A 27 -9.65 16.80 16.56
CA ALA A 27 -9.21 15.61 15.87
C ALA A 27 -8.66 15.98 14.48
N PRO A 28 -7.41 15.59 14.14
CA PRO A 28 -6.87 15.81 12.81
C PRO A 28 -7.65 15.03 11.75
N ASP A 29 -7.70 15.56 10.53
CA ASP A 29 -8.22 14.83 9.38
C ASP A 29 -7.39 13.55 9.18
N GLN A 30 -8.07 12.40 9.12
CA GLN A 30 -7.44 11.07 8.98
C GLN A 30 -6.43 10.72 10.10
N ALA A 31 -6.89 10.72 11.35
CA ALA A 31 -6.11 10.23 12.49
C ALA A 31 -6.65 8.92 13.05
N LEU A 32 -5.74 8.02 13.47
CA LEU A 32 -6.12 6.95 14.38
C LEU A 32 -6.39 7.56 15.76
N THR A 33 -7.60 7.34 16.29
CA THR A 33 -8.02 7.87 17.59
C THR A 33 -8.02 6.77 18.63
N LEU A 34 -7.34 7.00 19.75
CA LEU A 34 -7.26 6.09 20.90
C LEU A 34 -7.78 6.81 22.13
N SER A 35 -8.90 6.35 22.68
CA SER A 35 -9.47 6.91 23.91
C SER A 35 -9.12 6.00 25.10
N LEU A 36 -8.37 6.54 26.05
CA LEU A 36 -7.84 5.87 27.23
C LEU A 36 -8.29 6.64 28.48
N GLY A 37 -9.49 6.32 28.97
CA GLY A 37 -10.08 7.03 30.11
C GLY A 37 -10.27 8.51 29.81
N GLU A 38 -9.57 9.37 30.54
CA GLU A 38 -9.61 10.83 30.39
C GLU A 38 -8.65 11.36 29.30
N ILE A 39 -7.86 10.49 28.67
CA ILE A 39 -6.88 10.88 27.65
C ILE A 39 -7.39 10.42 26.28
N THR A 40 -7.35 11.31 25.29
CA THR A 40 -7.53 10.94 23.89
C THR A 40 -6.23 11.21 23.13
N CYS A 41 -5.68 10.17 22.51
CA CYS A 41 -4.50 10.26 21.66
C CYS A 41 -4.93 10.24 20.20
N TYR A 42 -4.39 11.17 19.41
CA TYR A 42 -4.52 11.18 17.97
C TYR A 42 -3.17 10.87 17.34
N LEU A 43 -3.14 9.87 16.46
CA LEU A 43 -2.00 9.61 15.59
C LEU A 43 -2.37 10.06 14.17
N PRO A 44 -1.91 11.24 13.72
CA PRO A 44 -2.12 11.66 12.35
C PRO A 44 -1.51 10.65 11.39
N LEU A 45 -2.33 10.10 10.49
CA LEU A 45 -1.83 9.19 9.44
C LEU A 45 -1.22 9.98 8.27
N ALA A 46 -1.64 11.24 8.12
CA ALA A 46 -1.06 12.19 7.19
C ALA A 46 0.45 12.35 7.46
N GLY A 47 1.28 11.96 6.48
CA GLY A 47 2.73 12.08 6.53
C GLY A 47 3.50 10.91 7.17
N MET A 48 2.84 9.85 7.65
CA MET A 48 3.51 8.59 8.05
C MET A 48 3.66 7.61 6.87
N VAL A 49 2.77 7.69 5.89
CA VAL A 49 2.85 6.99 4.61
C VAL A 49 2.72 8.08 3.54
N ASP A 50 3.71 8.20 2.67
CA ASP A 50 3.59 9.05 1.47
C ASP A 50 2.58 8.38 0.53
N LEU A 51 1.30 8.57 0.82
CA LEU A 51 0.18 7.91 0.14
C LEU A 51 0.19 8.27 -1.34
N GLU A 52 0.53 9.50 -1.69
CA GLU A 52 0.67 9.92 -3.08
C GLU A 52 1.79 9.15 -3.79
N LYS A 53 2.96 9.02 -3.15
CA LYS A 53 4.07 8.23 -3.70
C LYS A 53 3.75 6.74 -3.76
N GLU A 54 3.05 6.20 -2.76
CA GLU A 54 2.66 4.79 -2.75
C GLU A 54 1.60 4.50 -3.81
N GLN A 55 0.61 5.38 -3.98
CA GLN A 55 -0.35 5.31 -5.08
C GLN A 55 0.36 5.40 -6.43
N ALA A 56 1.29 6.34 -6.61
CA ALA A 56 2.06 6.48 -7.85
C ALA A 56 2.92 5.23 -8.14
N ARG A 57 3.55 4.64 -7.11
CA ARG A 57 4.32 3.39 -7.22
C ARG A 57 3.42 2.23 -7.66
N LEU A 58 2.27 2.06 -7.00
CA LEU A 58 1.31 1.00 -7.32
C LEU A 58 0.71 1.18 -8.71
N GLN A 59 0.41 2.41 -9.14
CA GLN A 59 -0.04 2.71 -10.50
C GLN A 59 1.02 2.37 -11.56
N ALA A 60 2.29 2.68 -11.28
CA ALA A 60 3.39 2.29 -12.17
C ALA A 60 3.52 0.76 -12.26
N GLU A 61 3.40 0.06 -11.13
CA GLU A 61 3.43 -1.41 -11.06
C GLU A 61 2.26 -2.04 -11.85
N LEU A 62 1.06 -1.48 -11.75
CA LEU A 62 -0.09 -1.89 -12.57
C LEU A 62 0.17 -1.68 -14.05
N ALA A 63 0.67 -0.50 -14.44
CA ALA A 63 0.95 -0.19 -15.84
C ALA A 63 1.99 -1.14 -16.46
N ASP A 64 2.97 -1.59 -15.68
CA ASP A 64 3.96 -2.57 -16.16
C ASP A 64 3.38 -3.99 -16.21
N ALA A 65 2.56 -4.38 -15.23
CA ALA A 65 1.83 -5.63 -15.26
C ALA A 65 0.88 -5.71 -16.46
N ASP A 66 0.15 -4.63 -16.78
CA ASP A 66 -0.74 -4.52 -17.94
C ASP A 66 0.00 -4.75 -19.27
N LYS A 67 1.18 -4.15 -19.42
CA LYS A 67 2.02 -4.35 -20.62
C LYS A 67 2.44 -5.81 -20.77
N GLU A 68 2.88 -6.44 -19.68
CA GLU A 68 3.31 -7.84 -19.71
C GLU A 68 2.13 -8.79 -19.95
N ILE A 69 0.96 -8.54 -19.34
CA ILE A 69 -0.28 -9.28 -19.60
C ILE A 69 -0.66 -9.16 -21.08
N ALA A 70 -0.66 -7.95 -21.65
CA ALA A 70 -0.97 -7.73 -23.05
C ALA A 70 0.00 -8.47 -23.98
N ARG A 71 1.31 -8.47 -23.65
CA ARG A 71 2.33 -9.20 -24.41
C ARG A 71 2.11 -10.70 -24.37
N LEU A 72 1.88 -11.26 -23.18
CA LEU A 72 1.65 -12.69 -22.99
C LEU A 72 0.34 -13.16 -23.63
N ARG A 73 -0.74 -12.40 -23.49
CA ARG A 73 -2.02 -12.69 -24.16
C ARG A 73 -1.86 -12.69 -25.68
N LYS A 74 -1.12 -11.74 -26.25
CA LYS A 74 -0.84 -11.69 -27.69
C LYS A 74 0.04 -12.86 -28.15
N LEU A 75 1.01 -13.27 -27.34
CA LEU A 75 1.86 -14.44 -27.62
C LEU A 75 1.01 -15.72 -27.63
N LEU A 76 0.16 -15.90 -26.61
CA LEU A 76 -0.69 -17.07 -26.42
C LEU A 76 -1.88 -17.13 -27.39
N SER A 77 -2.34 -16.00 -27.94
CA SER A 77 -3.35 -15.99 -29.00
C SER A 77 -2.76 -16.16 -30.41
N GLY A 78 -1.44 -16.04 -30.54
CA GLY A 78 -0.72 -16.15 -31.79
C GLY A 78 -0.34 -17.59 -32.17
N PRO A 79 0.41 -17.75 -33.28
CA PRO A 79 0.85 -19.06 -33.77
C PRO A 79 1.77 -19.81 -32.80
N PHE A 80 2.32 -19.13 -31.77
CA PHE A 80 3.13 -19.75 -30.72
C PHE A 80 2.33 -20.81 -29.96
N ALA A 81 1.08 -20.56 -29.59
CA ALA A 81 0.26 -21.53 -28.86
C ALA A 81 -0.07 -22.80 -29.66
N GLN A 82 0.05 -22.74 -31.00
CA GLN A 82 -0.21 -23.88 -31.88
C GLN A 82 1.07 -24.62 -32.28
N ARG A 83 2.23 -23.94 -32.27
CA ARG A 83 3.50 -24.46 -32.79
C ARG A 83 4.51 -24.81 -31.69
N ALA A 84 4.37 -24.22 -30.51
CA ALA A 84 5.28 -24.49 -29.39
C ALA A 84 4.89 -25.78 -28.65
N PRO A 85 5.86 -26.47 -28.03
CA PRO A 85 5.61 -27.61 -27.16
C PRO A 85 4.59 -27.28 -26.05
N ALA A 86 3.75 -28.26 -25.70
CA ALA A 86 2.66 -28.07 -24.73
C ALA A 86 3.16 -27.63 -23.35
N ASP A 87 4.33 -28.10 -22.91
CA ASP A 87 4.97 -27.70 -21.65
C ASP A 87 5.40 -26.22 -21.66
N VAL A 88 5.88 -25.73 -22.82
CA VAL A 88 6.26 -24.33 -22.98
C VAL A 88 5.03 -23.42 -23.03
N VAL A 89 3.98 -23.82 -23.75
CA VAL A 89 2.70 -23.07 -23.78
C VAL A 89 2.06 -23.03 -22.39
N GLN A 90 2.10 -24.14 -21.65
CA GLN A 90 1.56 -24.20 -20.30
C GLN A 90 2.33 -23.28 -19.34
N ARG A 91 3.67 -23.26 -19.40
CA ARG A 91 4.49 -22.31 -18.61
C ARG A 91 4.12 -20.85 -18.86
N GLU A 92 3.91 -20.46 -20.12
CA GLU A 92 3.50 -19.09 -20.44
C GLU A 92 2.07 -18.78 -19.97
N ARG A 93 1.16 -19.75 -19.97
CA ARG A 93 -0.19 -19.61 -19.39
C ARG A 93 -0.15 -19.47 -17.87
N ASP A 94 0.65 -20.28 -17.19
CA ASP A 94 0.81 -20.20 -15.74
C ASP A 94 1.43 -18.86 -15.33
N LYS A 95 2.42 -18.39 -16.10
CA LYS A 95 3.01 -17.06 -15.94
C LYS A 95 1.97 -15.94 -16.12
N LEU A 96 1.14 -16.03 -17.14
CA LEU A 96 0.04 -15.08 -17.35
C LEU A 96 -0.90 -15.05 -16.14
N ALA A 97 -1.36 -16.21 -15.68
CA ALA A 97 -2.27 -16.31 -14.53
C ALA A 97 -1.65 -15.74 -13.25
N GLN A 98 -0.35 -15.96 -13.02
CA GLN A 98 0.37 -15.38 -11.88
C GLN A 98 0.41 -13.84 -11.94
N ILE A 99 0.69 -13.28 -13.11
CA ILE A 99 0.75 -11.83 -13.29
C ILE A 99 -0.64 -11.21 -13.17
N GLU A 100 -1.68 -11.84 -13.72
CA GLU A 100 -3.08 -11.40 -13.57
C GLU A 100 -3.52 -11.41 -12.10
N ALA A 101 -3.15 -12.44 -11.34
CA ALA A 101 -3.41 -12.51 -9.91
C ALA A 101 -2.67 -11.41 -9.12
N SER A 102 -1.42 -11.13 -9.49
CA SER A 102 -0.65 -10.04 -8.88
C SER A 102 -1.26 -8.68 -9.19
N HIS A 103 -1.63 -8.45 -10.46
CA HIS A 103 -2.29 -7.22 -10.90
C HIS A 103 -3.59 -6.98 -10.12
N ALA A 104 -4.43 -8.00 -9.94
CA ALA A 104 -5.66 -7.90 -9.15
C ALA A 104 -5.38 -7.46 -7.70
N ARG A 105 -4.41 -8.08 -7.03
CA ARG A 105 -4.02 -7.71 -5.65
C ARG A 105 -3.51 -6.28 -5.54
N ILE A 106 -2.71 -5.82 -6.51
CA ILE A 106 -2.20 -4.45 -6.56
C ILE A 106 -3.36 -3.47 -6.76
N GLY A 107 -4.33 -3.80 -7.62
CA GLY A 107 -5.53 -3.00 -7.84
C GLY A 107 -6.41 -2.87 -6.60
N GLU A 108 -6.65 -3.98 -5.89
CA GLU A 108 -7.36 -3.98 -4.60
C GLU A 108 -6.64 -3.11 -3.57
N ARG A 109 -5.30 -3.21 -3.50
CA ARG A 109 -4.50 -2.39 -2.59
C ARG A 109 -4.59 -0.91 -2.93
N LEU A 110 -4.51 -0.55 -4.20
CA LEU A 110 -4.64 0.84 -4.65
C LEU A 110 -6.04 1.40 -4.32
N ALA A 111 -7.09 0.61 -4.53
CA ALA A 111 -8.46 1.00 -4.19
C ALA A 111 -8.68 1.18 -2.69
N SER A 112 -7.94 0.47 -1.83
CA SER A 112 -7.99 0.65 -0.37
C SER A 112 -7.27 1.91 0.13
N LEU A 113 -6.49 2.58 -0.73
CA LEU A 113 -5.70 3.77 -0.42
C LEU A 113 -6.30 5.08 -0.96
N GLY A 114 -7.36 5.00 -1.77
CA GLY A 114 -8.12 6.14 -2.31
C GLY A 114 -9.50 6.25 -1.69
#